data_AF-A0A7S0J9A6-F1
#
_entry.id   AF-A0A7S0J9A6-F1
#
_cell.length_a   1.000
_cell.length_b   1.000
_cell.length_c   1.000
_cell.angle_alpha   90.00
_cell.angle_beta   90.00
_cell.angle_gamma   90.00
#
_symmetry.space_group_name_H-M   'P 1'
#
loop_
_entity.id
_entity.type
_entity.pdbx_description
1 polymer ?
#
loop_
_entity_poly.entity_id
_entity_poly.type
_entity_poly.pdbx_seq_one_letter_code
_entity_poly.pdbx_strand_id
1 'polypeptide(L)'
;RYTAGAIASISFGEAAPVVDGNVLRVLSRLCAVAAHVKQPAFANDGKLAWELARGLVTAGGGRRAGELNQALMELGATLCAPDGTGIDPRDPLRPFYKSTRIGR
;
A
#
# COMPACT_ATOMS: atom_id res chain seq x y z
N ARG A 1 -3.72 5.19 -14.35
CA ARG A 1 -3.72 3.84 -13.71
C ARG A 1 -4.49 3.86 -12.39
N TYR A 2 -4.15 4.76 -11.45
CA TYR A 2 -4.86 4.92 -10.16
C TYR A 2 -6.40 5.01 -10.29
N THR A 3 -6.92 6.07 -10.92
CA THR A 3 -8.37 6.33 -10.94
C THR A 3 -9.17 5.20 -11.60
N ALA A 4 -8.65 4.66 -12.70
CA ALA A 4 -9.26 3.51 -13.37
C ALA A 4 -9.29 2.27 -12.47
N GLY A 5 -8.20 1.97 -11.77
CA GLY A 5 -8.15 0.85 -10.82
C GLY A 5 -9.07 1.05 -9.62
N ALA A 6 -9.19 2.27 -9.12
CA ALA A 6 -10.09 2.61 -8.02
C ALA A 6 -11.55 2.42 -8.44
N ILE A 7 -11.96 2.96 -9.59
CA ILE A 7 -13.32 2.76 -10.12
C ILE A 7 -13.59 1.26 -10.36
N ALA A 8 -12.68 0.56 -11.06
CA ALA A 8 -12.86 -0.85 -11.37
C ALA A 8 -13.01 -1.72 -10.12
N SER A 9 -12.16 -1.52 -9.11
CA SER A 9 -12.19 -2.34 -7.90
C SER A 9 -13.29 -1.96 -6.91
N ILE A 10 -13.53 -0.67 -6.67
CA ILE A 10 -14.49 -0.19 -5.67
C ILE A 10 -15.92 -0.27 -6.21
N SER A 11 -16.16 0.17 -7.45
CA SER A 11 -17.50 0.21 -8.02
C SER A 11 -17.92 -1.11 -8.67
N PHE A 12 -16.97 -1.87 -9.22
CA PHE A 12 -17.28 -3.07 -10.02
C PHE A 12 -16.68 -4.37 -9.47
N GLY A 13 -15.96 -4.32 -8.34
CA GLY A 13 -15.41 -5.52 -7.71
C GLY A 13 -14.25 -6.18 -8.48
N GLU A 14 -13.68 -5.50 -9.47
CA GLU A 14 -12.54 -6.01 -10.24
C GLU A 14 -11.30 -6.11 -9.35
N ALA A 15 -10.47 -7.13 -9.59
CA ALA A 15 -9.18 -7.30 -8.91
C ALA A 15 -8.10 -6.34 -9.43
N ALA A 16 -8.46 -5.06 -9.57
CA ALA A 16 -7.61 -4.00 -10.05
C ALA A 16 -6.83 -3.39 -8.86
N PRO A 17 -5.48 -3.37 -8.90
CA PRO A 17 -4.71 -2.75 -7.84
C PRO A 17 -4.85 -1.22 -7.87
N VAL A 18 -4.59 -0.60 -6.74
CA VAL A 18 -4.46 0.85 -6.65
C VAL A 18 -3.18 1.22 -5.90
N VAL A 19 -2.46 2.20 -6.43
CA VAL A 19 -1.22 2.72 -5.84
C VAL A 19 -1.27 4.25 -5.87
N ASP A 20 -1.28 4.86 -4.69
CA ASP A 20 -1.07 6.30 -4.45
C ASP A 20 0.04 6.51 -3.41
N GLY A 21 0.25 7.75 -2.97
CA GLY A 21 1.26 8.07 -1.95
C GLY A 21 1.02 7.38 -0.59
N ASN A 22 -0.23 7.11 -0.23
CA ASN A 22 -0.60 6.44 1.03
C ASN A 22 -0.32 4.95 0.95
N VAL A 23 -0.80 4.29 -0.10
CA VAL A 23 -0.56 2.87 -0.35
C VAL A 23 0.94 2.60 -0.53
N LEU A 24 1.68 3.46 -1.24
CA LEU A 24 3.14 3.34 -1.39
C LEU A 24 3.86 3.28 -0.05
N ARG A 25 3.43 4.10 0.92
CA ARG A 25 4.05 4.16 2.25
C ARG A 25 3.77 2.90 3.06
N VAL A 26 2.53 2.41 3.04
CA VAL A 26 2.15 1.14 3.67
C VAL A 26 2.95 -0.02 3.07
N LEU A 27 3.03 -0.11 1.74
CA LEU A 27 3.79 -1.14 1.04
C LEU A 27 5.29 -1.07 1.35
N SER A 28 5.87 0.13 1.42
CA SER A 28 7.27 0.32 1.78
C SER A 28 7.58 -0.24 3.17
N ARG A 29 6.73 0.02 4.18
CA ARG A 29 6.90 -0.52 5.54
C ARG A 29 6.71 -2.04 5.60
N LEU A 30 5.68 -2.57 4.94
CA LEU A 30 5.43 -4.01 4.86
C LEU A 30 6.57 -4.78 4.19
N CYS A 31 7.16 -4.22 3.15
CA CYS A 31 8.18 -4.90 2.34
C CYS A 31 9.61 -4.51 2.71
N ALA A 32 9.81 -3.63 3.71
CA ALA A 32 11.12 -3.06 4.07
C ALA A 32 11.85 -2.43 2.88
N VAL A 33 11.10 -1.78 1.98
CA VAL A 33 11.69 -1.11 0.82
C VAL A 33 12.29 0.22 1.29
N ALA A 34 13.61 0.22 1.48
CA ALA A 34 14.40 1.37 1.93
C ALA A 34 14.64 2.43 0.82
N ALA A 35 13.82 2.43 -0.23
CA ALA A 35 13.83 3.47 -1.24
C ALA A 35 12.94 4.62 -0.76
N HIS A 36 13.45 5.85 -0.82
CA HIS A 36 12.60 7.02 -0.62
C HIS A 36 11.41 6.92 -1.59
N VAL A 37 10.19 7.33 -1.20
CA VAL A 37 9.02 7.37 -2.11
C VAL A 37 9.21 8.25 -3.36
N LYS A 38 10.34 8.95 -3.46
CA LYS A 38 10.77 9.76 -4.61
C LYS A 38 11.95 9.13 -5.38
N GLN A 39 12.49 7.99 -4.92
CA GLN A 39 13.58 7.30 -5.60
C GLN A 39 13.04 6.51 -6.80
N PRO A 40 13.72 6.57 -7.95
CA PRO A 40 13.32 5.93 -9.21
C PRO A 40 12.81 4.49 -9.13
N ALA A 41 13.39 3.59 -8.36
CA ALA A 41 12.95 2.18 -8.40
C ALA A 41 11.54 1.95 -7.82
N PHE A 42 11.10 2.82 -6.90
CA PHE A 42 9.76 2.77 -6.28
C PHE A 42 8.85 3.91 -6.79
N ALA A 43 9.45 4.99 -7.32
CA ALA A 43 8.78 6.19 -7.83
C ALA A 43 8.76 6.33 -9.37
N ASN A 44 9.79 5.87 -10.10
CA ASN A 44 9.77 5.78 -11.57
C ASN A 44 8.94 4.57 -11.98
N ASP A 45 7.77 4.86 -12.53
CA ASP A 45 6.71 3.93 -12.97
C ASP A 45 6.09 3.04 -11.88
N GLY A 46 6.69 2.97 -10.69
CA GLY A 46 6.15 2.28 -9.52
C GLY A 46 5.95 0.78 -9.73
N LYS A 47 6.68 0.17 -10.66
CA LYS A 47 6.43 -1.22 -11.10
C LYS A 47 6.36 -2.20 -9.93
N LEU A 48 7.34 -2.15 -9.01
CA LEU A 48 7.34 -3.01 -7.82
C LEU A 48 6.10 -2.76 -6.95
N ALA A 49 5.73 -1.50 -6.71
CA ALA A 49 4.54 -1.17 -5.93
C ALA A 49 3.25 -1.68 -6.58
N TRP A 50 3.13 -1.55 -7.91
CA TRP A 50 2.01 -2.07 -8.67
C TRP A 50 1.95 -3.60 -8.67
N GLU A 51 3.09 -4.29 -8.70
CA GLU A 51 3.17 -5.75 -8.57
C GLU A 51 2.77 -6.22 -7.17
N LEU A 52 3.28 -5.56 -6.13
CA LEU A 52 2.89 -5.85 -4.74
C LEU A 52 1.40 -5.61 -4.51
N ALA A 53 0.88 -4.45 -4.94
CA ALA A 53 -0.54 -4.14 -4.83
C ALA A 53 -1.40 -5.15 -5.61
N ARG A 54 -0.94 -5.58 -6.79
CA ARG A 54 -1.64 -6.62 -7.58
C ARG A 54 -1.68 -7.94 -6.81
N GLY A 55 -0.58 -8.36 -6.21
CA GLY A 55 -0.53 -9.57 -5.38
C GLY A 55 -1.48 -9.49 -4.18
N LEU A 56 -1.63 -8.32 -3.56
CA LEU A 56 -2.57 -8.11 -2.46
C LEU A 56 -4.03 -8.22 -2.90
N VAL A 57 -4.43 -7.54 -3.98
CA VAL A 57 -5.84 -7.55 -4.42
C VAL A 57 -6.26 -8.89 -5.02
N THR A 58 -5.33 -9.69 -5.56
CA THR A 58 -5.64 -11.05 -6.06
C THR A 58 -5.56 -12.11 -4.96
N ALA A 59 -4.89 -11.84 -3.84
CA ALA A 59 -4.87 -12.74 -2.69
C ALA A 59 -6.31 -12.97 -2.18
N GLY A 60 -6.66 -14.23 -1.92
CA GLY A 60 -8.03 -14.59 -1.53
C GLY A 60 -9.06 -14.57 -2.67
N GLY A 61 -8.61 -14.56 -3.93
CA GLY A 61 -9.45 -14.73 -5.11
C GLY A 61 -10.10 -13.45 -5.64
N GLY A 62 -9.55 -12.27 -5.35
CA GLY A 62 -10.01 -11.00 -5.95
C GLY A 62 -11.27 -10.38 -5.35
N ARG A 63 -12.07 -11.15 -4.61
CA ARG A 63 -13.44 -10.78 -4.21
C ARG A 63 -13.57 -9.53 -3.33
N ARG A 64 -12.51 -9.10 -2.65
CA ARG A 64 -12.50 -7.93 -1.74
C ARG A 64 -11.49 -6.87 -2.16
N ALA A 65 -11.14 -6.82 -3.45
CA ALA A 65 -10.13 -5.89 -3.97
C ALA A 65 -10.46 -4.41 -3.68
N GLY A 66 -11.72 -3.99 -3.89
CA GLY A 66 -12.16 -2.62 -3.60
C GLY A 66 -12.00 -2.26 -2.12
N GLU A 67 -12.51 -3.11 -1.23
CA GLU A 67 -12.40 -2.92 0.23
C GLU A 67 -10.94 -2.87 0.68
N LEU A 68 -10.08 -3.75 0.14
CA LEU A 68 -8.66 -3.76 0.44
C LEU A 68 -7.97 -2.47 -0.03
N ASN A 69 -8.27 -2.02 -1.25
CA ASN A 69 -7.73 -0.76 -1.76
C ASN A 69 -8.13 0.42 -0.88
N GLN A 70 -9.40 0.52 -0.48
CA GLN A 70 -9.86 1.58 0.44
C GLN A 70 -9.20 1.48 1.81
N ALA A 71 -9.10 0.28 2.38
CA ALA A 71 -8.46 0.06 3.67
C ALA A 71 -6.98 0.47 3.66
N LEU A 72 -6.25 0.16 2.59
CA LEU A 72 -4.84 0.56 2.45
C LEU A 72 -4.66 2.07 2.30
N MET A 73 -5.54 2.73 1.55
CA MET A 73 -5.55 4.20 1.44
C MET A 73 -5.80 4.85 2.78
N GLU A 74 -6.86 4.42 3.48
CA GLU A 74 -7.28 4.95 4.77
C GLU A 74 -6.20 4.72 5.84
N LEU A 75 -5.63 3.51 5.88
CA LEU A 75 -4.55 3.17 6.79
C LEU A 75 -3.33 4.06 6.56
N GLY A 76 -2.94 4.22 5.29
CA GLY A 76 -1.88 5.14 4.91
C GLY A 76 -2.17 6.57 5.38
N ALA A 77 -3.37 7.07 5.12
CA ALA A 77 -3.75 8.44 5.48
C ALA A 77 -3.77 8.70 7.00
N THR A 78 -4.16 7.71 7.81
CA THR A 78 -4.49 7.93 9.23
C THR A 78 -3.49 7.37 10.23
N LEU A 79 -3.04 6.12 10.07
CA LEU A 79 -2.23 5.41 11.07
C LEU A 79 -0.79 5.18 10.61
N CYS A 80 -0.61 4.98 9.30
CA CYS A 80 0.69 4.89 8.66
C CYS A 80 1.08 6.27 8.09
N ALA A 81 1.07 7.33 8.90
CA ALA A 81 1.33 8.71 8.46
C ALA A 81 2.81 8.98 8.07
N PRO A 82 3.11 10.08 7.33
CA PRO A 82 4.47 10.49 6.97
C PRO A 82 5.39 10.77 8.18
N ASP A 83 6.69 10.87 7.91
CA ASP A 83 7.77 10.96 8.90
C ASP A 83 7.54 12.00 10.01
N GLY A 84 8.03 11.69 11.21
CA GLY A 84 7.93 12.53 12.41
C GLY A 84 6.94 12.04 13.47
N THR A 85 6.06 11.09 13.14
CA THR A 85 5.03 10.54 14.06
C THR A 85 5.26 9.09 14.50
N GLY A 86 6.26 8.40 13.93
CA GLY A 86 6.50 6.97 14.18
C GLY A 86 5.42 6.08 13.54
N ILE A 87 5.35 4.81 13.96
CA ILE A 87 4.23 3.92 13.59
C ILE A 87 3.17 4.06 14.67
N ASP A 88 1.95 4.43 14.30
CA ASP A 88 0.85 4.55 15.25
C ASP A 88 0.63 3.21 15.97
N PRO A 89 0.55 3.17 17.31
CA PRO A 89 0.32 1.93 18.04
C PRO A 89 -0.96 1.19 17.66
N ARG A 90 -1.96 1.91 17.14
CA ARG A 90 -3.26 1.39 16.69
C ARG A 90 -3.21 0.83 15.27
N ASP A 91 -2.11 1.02 14.54
CA ASP A 91 -1.95 0.48 13.19
C ASP A 91 -2.01 -1.06 13.23
N PRO A 92 -3.06 -1.69 12.65
CA PRO A 92 -3.23 -3.14 12.68
C PRO A 92 -2.13 -3.88 11.92
N LEU A 93 -1.42 -3.21 11.02
CA LEU A 93 -0.32 -3.80 10.25
C LEU A 93 1.05 -3.64 10.92
N ARG A 94 1.14 -2.90 12.03
CA ARG A 94 2.39 -2.69 12.77
C ARG A 94 3.19 -3.96 13.05
N PRO A 95 2.61 -5.09 13.52
CA PRO A 95 3.37 -6.33 13.77
C PRO A 95 3.96 -6.96 12.50
N PHE A 96 3.43 -6.60 11.33
CA PHE A 96 3.81 -7.14 10.03
C PHE A 96 4.80 -6.25 9.26
N TYR A 97 5.07 -5.03 9.74
CA TYR A 97 6.04 -4.15 9.10
C TYR A 97 7.47 -4.68 9.22
N LYS A 98 8.00 -5.18 8.09
CA LYS A 98 9.39 -5.62 7.99
C LYS A 98 10.38 -4.47 8.26
N SER A 99 10.01 -3.22 7.99
CA SER A 99 10.86 -2.05 8.29
C SER A 99 11.26 -1.98 9.77
N THR A 100 10.33 -2.31 10.69
CA THR A 100 10.62 -2.30 12.14
C THR A 100 11.69 -3.30 12.56
N ARG A 101 11.91 -4.35 11.78
CA ARG A 101 12.92 -5.39 12.06
C ARG A 101 14.33 -4.98 11.62
N ILE A 102 14.44 -3.99 10.73
CA ILE A 102 15.72 -3.48 10.23
C ILE A 102 16.17 -2.20 10.96
N GLY A 103 15.51 -1.84 12.07
CA GLY A 103 15.88 -0.69 12.90
C GLY A 103 15.58 0.67 12.26
N ARG A 104 14.61 0.73 11.34
CA ARG A 104 14.09 1.97 10.73
C ARG A 104 12.58 2.07 10.87
#